data_AF-A0A916TJE9-F1
#
_entry.id   AF-A0A916TJE9-F1
#
_cell.length_a   1.000
_cell.length_b   1.000
_cell.length_c   1.000
_cell.angle_alpha   90.00
_cell.angle_beta   90.00
_cell.angle_gamma   90.00
#
_symmetry.space_group_name_H-M   'P 1'
#
loop_
_entity.id
_entity.type
_entity.pdbx_description
1 polymer ?
#
loop_
_entity_poly.entity_id
_entity_poly.type
_entity_poly.pdbx_seq_one_letter_code
_entity_poly.pdbx_strand_id
1 'polypeptide(L)'
;MLHRPVELAQYRAIRYTERLAEADAVTSVGSKGDSYDNAMAEAFNSLFKAECIRNPIMPPRGGWGGVGEVEIAVAEYIEWFNHRRLHGEIGHVPPVEYETTYWSTHTVTNYRVRTRVPATAGTN
;
A
#
# COMPACT_ATOMS: atom_id res chain seq x y z
N MET A 1 -4.30 24.63 -16.36
CA MET A 1 -2.90 24.21 -16.14
C MET A 1 -2.93 22.94 -15.31
N LEU A 2 -2.38 21.83 -15.83
CA LEU A 2 -2.24 20.59 -15.08
C LEU A 2 -1.09 20.75 -14.08
N HIS A 3 -1.39 20.67 -12.78
CA HIS A 3 -0.38 20.65 -11.73
C HIS A 3 0.46 19.37 -11.87
N ARG A 4 1.79 19.48 -11.75
CA ARG A 4 2.66 18.30 -11.71
C ARG A 4 2.23 17.40 -10.52
N PRO A 5 2.22 16.06 -10.64
CA PRO A 5 1.90 15.20 -9.51
C PRO A 5 2.89 15.50 -8.38
N VAL A 6 2.36 15.86 -7.20
CA VAL A 6 3.15 16.11 -5.99
C VAL A 6 3.86 14.82 -5.52
N GLU A 7 3.37 13.67 -5.99
CA GLU A 7 3.76 12.31 -5.60
C GLU A 7 5.23 11.94 -5.94
N LEU A 8 5.76 12.32 -7.10
CA LEU A 8 7.10 11.83 -7.55
C LEU A 8 8.28 12.37 -6.73
N ALA A 9 8.12 13.47 -6.01
CA ALA A 9 9.20 14.09 -5.24
C ALA A 9 9.48 13.34 -3.93
N GLN A 10 8.45 12.78 -3.30
CA GLN A 10 8.57 12.11 -2.00
C GLN A 10 9.09 10.67 -2.15
N TYR A 11 8.61 9.93 -3.17
CA TYR A 11 9.13 8.59 -3.51
C TYR A 11 10.56 8.58 -4.07
N ARG A 12 11.13 9.77 -4.38
CA ARG A 12 12.54 9.94 -4.78
C ARG A 12 13.38 10.68 -3.74
N ALA A 13 12.81 11.03 -2.59
CA ALA A 13 13.56 11.68 -1.53
C ALA A 13 14.63 10.73 -0.98
N ILE A 14 15.84 11.25 -0.72
CA ILE A 14 16.96 10.46 -0.18
C ILE A 14 16.56 9.72 1.11
N ARG A 15 15.76 10.38 1.96
CA ARG A 15 15.21 9.80 3.20
C ARG A 15 14.38 8.54 2.96
N TYR A 16 13.66 8.47 1.85
CA TYR A 16 12.86 7.30 1.48
C TYR A 16 13.78 6.13 1.08
N THR A 17 14.78 6.38 0.23
CA THR A 17 15.75 5.34 -0.18
C THR A 17 16.63 4.85 0.97
N GLU A 18 16.99 5.73 1.91
CA GLU A 18 17.71 5.36 3.14
C GLU A 18 16.88 4.40 4.00
N ARG A 19 15.58 4.70 4.18
CA ARG A 19 14.67 3.86 4.99
C ARG A 19 14.41 2.49 4.36
N LEU A 20 14.34 2.42 3.03
CA LEU A 20 14.26 1.15 2.31
C LEU A 20 15.52 0.30 2.52
N ALA A 21 16.70 0.93 2.45
CA ALA A 21 17.97 0.25 2.71
C ALA A 21 18.08 -0.24 4.17
N GLU A 22 17.63 0.57 5.14
CA GLU A 22 17.55 0.16 6.56
C GLU A 22 16.61 -1.03 6.78
N ALA A 23 15.55 -1.14 5.99
CA ALA A 23 14.56 -2.22 6.07
C ALA A 23 14.91 -3.45 5.20
N ASP A 24 16.11 -3.48 4.58
CA ASP A 24 16.52 -4.49 3.58
C ASP A 24 15.48 -4.69 2.45
N ALA A 25 14.79 -3.60 2.11
CA ALA A 25 13.71 -3.57 1.14
C ALA A 25 14.21 -2.98 -0.19
N VAL A 26 13.92 -3.66 -1.30
CA VAL A 26 14.27 -3.19 -2.64
C VAL A 26 13.14 -2.28 -3.14
N THR A 27 13.49 -1.13 -3.70
CA THR A 27 12.50 -0.26 -4.35
C THR A 27 11.96 -0.94 -5.61
N SER A 28 10.70 -1.36 -5.59
CA SER A 28 9.97 -1.72 -6.81
C SER A 28 9.57 -0.44 -7.55
N VAL A 29 10.50 0.16 -8.28
CA VAL A 29 10.16 1.15 -9.30
C VAL A 29 10.06 0.36 -10.60
N GLY A 30 8.84 -0.11 -10.88
CA GLY A 30 8.55 -0.91 -12.07
C GLY A 30 9.16 -0.29 -13.33
N SER A 31 9.71 -1.13 -14.20
CA SER A 31 10.08 -0.69 -15.55
C SER A 31 8.83 -0.19 -16.30
N LYS A 32 8.99 0.68 -17.30
CA LYS A 32 7.85 1.21 -18.09
C LYS A 32 7.02 0.03 -18.63
N GLY A 33 5.78 -0.10 -18.18
CA GLY A 33 4.85 -1.14 -18.62
C GLY A 33 4.64 -2.32 -17.66
N ASP A 34 5.35 -2.36 -16.51
CA ASP A 34 5.09 -3.34 -15.45
C ASP A 34 4.30 -2.66 -14.31
N SER A 35 2.98 -2.66 -14.43
CA SER A 35 2.07 -1.90 -13.55
C SER A 35 1.21 -2.78 -12.66
N TYR A 36 1.49 -4.08 -12.52
CA TYR A 36 0.62 -5.00 -11.79
C TYR A 36 0.47 -4.61 -10.32
N ASP A 37 1.58 -4.34 -9.64
CA ASP A 37 1.57 -3.89 -8.24
C ASP A 37 0.85 -2.54 -8.09
N ASN A 38 1.07 -1.64 -9.05
CA ASN A 38 0.44 -0.33 -9.07
C ASN A 38 -1.08 -0.43 -9.29
N ALA A 39 -1.54 -1.31 -10.17
CA ALA A 39 -2.96 -1.51 -10.44
C ALA A 39 -3.70 -2.07 -9.22
N MET A 40 -3.07 -2.99 -8.48
CA MET A 40 -3.64 -3.52 -7.23
C MET A 40 -3.72 -2.44 -6.15
N ALA A 41 -2.65 -1.66 -5.97
CA ALA A 41 -2.62 -0.54 -5.02
C ALA A 41 -3.64 0.54 -5.40
N GLU A 42 -3.79 0.86 -6.69
CA GLU A 42 -4.78 1.82 -7.19
C GLU A 42 -6.21 1.33 -6.98
N ALA A 43 -6.49 0.04 -7.19
CA ALA A 43 -7.79 -0.55 -6.93
C ALA A 43 -8.17 -0.45 -5.45
N PHE A 44 -7.24 -0.83 -4.56
CA PHE A 44 -7.43 -0.68 -3.11
C PHE A 44 -7.67 0.79 -2.72
N ASN A 45 -6.82 1.70 -3.19
CA ASN A 45 -6.95 3.13 -2.86
C ASN A 45 -8.27 3.73 -3.38
N SER A 46 -8.75 3.29 -4.54
CA SER A 46 -10.03 3.72 -5.10
C SER A 46 -11.19 3.27 -4.22
N LEU A 47 -11.15 2.00 -3.79
CA LEU A 47 -12.14 1.38 -2.91
C LEU A 47 -12.17 2.06 -1.53
N PHE A 48 -11.00 2.21 -0.91
CA PHE A 48 -10.81 2.91 0.35
C PHE A 48 -11.39 4.33 0.30
N LYS A 49 -11.07 5.10 -0.74
CA LYS A 49 -11.61 6.46 -0.89
C LYS A 49 -13.14 6.47 -1.06
N ALA A 50 -13.70 5.48 -1.75
CA ALA A 50 -15.15 5.38 -1.96
C ALA A 50 -15.88 5.00 -0.66
N GLU A 51 -15.40 3.99 0.05
CA GLU A 51 -16.11 3.38 1.17
C GLU A 51 -15.83 4.04 2.52
N CYS A 52 -14.61 4.54 2.74
CA CYS A 52 -14.21 5.16 4.00
C CYS A 52 -14.36 6.69 3.93
N ILE A 53 -13.81 7.33 2.89
CA ILE A 53 -13.65 8.80 2.87
C ILE A 53 -14.87 9.51 2.30
N ARG A 54 -15.45 8.98 1.21
CA ARG A 54 -16.57 9.61 0.47
C ARG A 54 -17.93 9.06 0.86
N ASN A 55 -17.98 7.97 1.61
CA ASN A 55 -19.22 7.38 2.07
C ASN A 55 -19.88 8.32 3.09
N PRO A 56 -21.11 8.80 2.84
CA PRO A 56 -21.77 9.77 3.71
C PRO A 56 -22.16 9.23 5.09
N ILE A 57 -22.09 7.91 5.30
CA ILE A 57 -22.40 7.25 6.58
C ILE A 57 -21.19 7.24 7.53
N MET A 58 -19.96 7.28 6.99
CA MET A 58 -18.74 7.20 7.78
C MET A 58 -18.40 8.47 8.58
N PRO A 59 -18.43 9.69 7.99
CA PRO A 59 -18.05 10.88 8.74
C PRO A 59 -19.14 11.31 9.73
N PRO A 60 -18.77 12.02 10.81
CA PRO A 60 -19.72 12.67 11.71
C PRO A 60 -20.65 13.64 10.97
N ARG A 61 -21.79 13.99 11.60
CA ARG A 61 -22.70 15.01 11.06
C ARG A 61 -21.93 16.32 10.85
N GLY A 62 -21.80 16.75 9.59
CA GLY A 62 -21.02 17.93 9.20
C GLY A 62 -19.71 17.62 8.49
N GLY A 63 -19.33 16.35 8.34
CA GLY A 63 -18.10 15.92 7.69
C GLY A 63 -16.96 15.68 8.69
N TRP A 64 -15.75 15.54 8.17
CA TRP A 64 -14.54 15.38 8.97
C TRP A 64 -14.16 16.71 9.66
N GLY A 65 -14.14 16.72 10.99
CA GLY A 65 -13.75 17.87 11.81
C GLY A 65 -12.24 18.12 11.85
N GLY A 66 -11.42 17.14 11.45
CA GLY A 66 -9.96 17.27 11.37
C GLY A 66 -9.25 15.95 11.06
N VAL A 67 -7.92 16.01 10.98
CA VAL A 67 -7.08 14.84 10.62
C VAL A 67 -7.25 13.68 11.62
N GLY A 68 -7.36 13.96 12.92
CA GLY A 68 -7.49 12.90 13.94
C GLY A 68 -8.75 12.05 13.79
N GLU A 69 -9.87 12.63 13.34
CA GLU A 69 -11.09 11.86 13.06
C GLU A 69 -10.91 10.95 11.85
N VAL A 70 -10.21 11.43 10.82
CA VAL A 70 -9.87 10.63 9.65
C VAL A 70 -8.94 9.49 10.05
N GLU A 71 -7.92 9.74 10.88
CA GLU A 71 -7.00 8.70 11.36
C GLU A 71 -7.73 7.55 12.08
N ILE A 72 -8.68 7.87 12.95
CA ILE A 72 -9.51 6.87 13.63
C ILE A 72 -10.35 6.09 12.62
N ALA A 73 -11.05 6.78 11.72
CA ALA A 73 -11.88 6.13 10.70
C ALA A 73 -11.06 5.22 9.77
N VAL A 74 -9.83 5.63 9.43
CA VAL A 74 -8.90 4.79 8.64
C VAL A 74 -8.50 3.56 9.43
N ALA A 75 -8.14 3.70 10.71
CA ALA A 75 -7.77 2.55 11.54
C ALA A 75 -8.91 1.53 11.64
N GLU A 76 -10.14 2.00 11.88
CA GLU A 76 -11.34 1.15 11.93
C GLU A 76 -11.64 0.50 10.58
N TYR A 77 -11.50 1.25 9.48
CA TYR A 77 -11.71 0.71 8.13
C TYR A 77 -10.71 -0.40 7.81
N ILE A 78 -9.42 -0.19 8.11
CA ILE A 78 -8.36 -1.16 7.83
C ILE A 78 -8.55 -2.43 8.68
N GLU A 79 -8.91 -2.26 9.95
CA GLU A 79 -9.23 -3.41 10.81
C GLU A 79 -10.41 -4.20 10.24
N TRP A 80 -11.50 -3.53 9.86
CA TRP A 80 -12.67 -4.20 9.27
C TRP A 80 -12.32 -4.88 7.95
N PHE A 81 -11.58 -4.19 7.08
CA PHE A 81 -11.17 -4.70 5.77
C PHE A 81 -10.35 -6.00 5.92
N ASN A 82 -9.40 -6.04 6.84
CA ASN A 82 -8.50 -7.19 6.99
C ASN A 82 -9.11 -8.34 7.79
N HIS A 83 -9.97 -8.04 8.77
CA HIS A 83 -10.43 -9.05 9.73
C HIS A 83 -11.88 -9.49 9.55
N ARG A 84 -12.69 -8.76 8.78
CA ARG A 84 -14.15 -8.99 8.72
C ARG A 84 -14.72 -8.97 7.31
N ARG A 85 -14.13 -8.20 6.38
CA ARG A 85 -14.61 -8.11 5.01
C ARG A 85 -14.37 -9.42 4.27
N LEU A 86 -15.43 -9.97 3.67
CA LEU A 86 -15.32 -11.15 2.81
C LEU A 86 -15.00 -10.72 1.38
N HIS A 87 -14.05 -11.41 0.75
CA HIS A 87 -13.61 -11.12 -0.61
C HIS A 87 -13.82 -12.32 -1.52
N GLY A 88 -14.64 -12.14 -2.57
CA GLY A 88 -14.99 -13.23 -3.49
C GLY A 88 -13.80 -13.87 -4.19
N GLU A 89 -12.81 -13.06 -4.59
CA GLU A 89 -11.61 -13.52 -5.30
C GLU A 89 -10.72 -14.46 -4.47
N ILE A 90 -10.74 -14.31 -3.13
CA ILE A 90 -9.97 -15.16 -2.22
C ILE A 90 -10.84 -16.21 -1.51
N GLY A 91 -12.01 -16.55 -2.09
CA GLY A 91 -12.85 -17.63 -1.58
C GLY A 91 -13.81 -17.21 -0.47
N HIS A 92 -14.20 -15.93 -0.41
CA HIS A 92 -15.13 -15.38 0.59
C HIS A 92 -14.65 -15.52 2.04
N VAL A 93 -13.36 -15.32 2.27
CA VAL A 93 -12.78 -15.20 3.62
C VAL A 93 -12.18 -13.82 3.83
N PRO A 94 -11.96 -13.40 5.09
CA PRO A 94 -11.17 -12.22 5.42
C PRO A 94 -9.72 -12.33 4.92
N PRO A 95 -9.08 -11.22 4.51
CA PRO A 95 -7.69 -11.21 4.07
C PRO A 95 -6.72 -11.84 5.09
N VAL A 96 -6.93 -11.61 6.38
CA VAL A 96 -6.09 -12.19 7.44
C VAL A 96 -6.13 -13.72 7.47
N GLU A 97 -7.30 -14.32 7.20
CA GLU A 97 -7.46 -15.78 7.18
C GLU A 97 -6.80 -16.38 5.94
N TYR A 98 -6.94 -15.69 4.81
CA TYR A 98 -6.27 -16.07 3.56
C TYR A 98 -4.74 -16.02 3.70
N GLU A 99 -4.19 -14.92 4.23
CA GLU A 99 -2.75 -14.77 4.53
C GLU A 99 -2.26 -15.86 5.50
N THR A 100 -2.98 -16.08 6.60
CA THR A 100 -2.62 -17.10 7.60
C THR A 100 -2.56 -18.49 6.96
N THR A 101 -3.54 -18.83 6.12
CA THR A 101 -3.59 -20.11 5.42
C THR A 101 -2.45 -20.21 4.39
N TYR A 102 -2.20 -19.14 3.63
CA TYR A 102 -1.13 -19.07 2.64
C TYR A 102 0.24 -19.33 3.28
N TRP A 103 0.58 -18.62 4.35
CA TRP A 103 1.86 -18.77 5.04
C TRP A 103 2.00 -20.08 5.80
N SER A 104 0.89 -20.69 6.27
CA SER A 104 0.94 -22.02 6.88
C SER A 104 1.29 -23.14 5.89
N THR A 105 1.02 -22.92 4.59
CA THR A 105 1.19 -23.92 3.53
C THR A 105 2.39 -23.65 2.62
N HIS A 106 2.88 -22.40 2.56
CA HIS A 106 4.02 -22.01 1.75
C HIS A 106 5.33 -22.06 2.53
N THR A 107 6.24 -22.94 2.09
CA THR A 107 7.64 -22.89 2.52
C THR A 107 8.27 -21.61 1.97
N VAL A 108 8.82 -20.76 2.84
CA VAL A 108 9.48 -19.51 2.44
C VAL A 108 10.57 -19.81 1.40
N THR A 109 10.34 -19.36 0.16
CA THR A 109 11.39 -19.37 -0.85
C THR A 109 12.36 -18.26 -0.48
N ASN A 110 13.55 -18.62 -0.01
CA ASN A 110 14.63 -17.66 0.12
C ASN A 110 14.92 -17.10 -1.28
N TYR A 111 14.59 -15.83 -1.50
CA TYR A 111 15.11 -15.10 -2.65
C TYR A 111 16.63 -15.22 -2.57
N ARG A 112 17.23 -15.88 -3.58
CA ARG A 112 18.69 -15.89 -3.68
C ARG A 112 19.11 -14.43 -3.76
N VAL A 113 19.92 -13.98 -2.79
CA VAL A 113 20.69 -12.73 -2.89
C VAL A 113 21.57 -12.86 -4.13
N ARG A 114 21.02 -12.54 -5.30
CA ARG A 114 21.78 -12.44 -6.53
C ARG A 114 21.77 -10.98 -6.93
N THR A 115 22.96 -10.43 -6.80
CA THR A 115 23.45 -9.15 -7.31
C THR A 115 23.28 -7.99 -6.33
N ARG A 116 24.37 -7.65 -5.62
CA ARG A 116 24.58 -6.31 -5.06
C ARG A 116 24.34 -5.30 -6.18
N VAL A 117 23.38 -4.39 -5.99
CA VAL A 117 23.23 -3.21 -6.85
C VAL A 117 24.54 -2.41 -6.75
N PRO A 118 25.22 -2.07 -7.87
CA PRO A 118 26.45 -1.29 -7.81
C PRO A 118 26.18 0.09 -7.20
N ALA A 119 26.90 0.42 -6.13
CA ALA A 119 26.86 1.71 -5.45
C ALA A 119 27.62 2.80 -6.24
N THR A 120 27.24 3.03 -7.49
CA THR A 120 27.68 4.20 -8.25
C THR A 120 26.45 5.01 -8.64
N ALA A 121 25.93 5.74 -7.66
CA ALA A 121 25.06 6.87 -7.92
C ALA A 121 25.87 7.91 -8.69
N GLY A 122 25.45 8.18 -9.92
CA GLY A 122 25.97 9.28 -10.73
C GLY A 122 25.80 10.59 -9.98
N THR A 123 26.89 11.32 -9.88
CA THR A 123 26.95 12.74 -9.56
C THR A 123 26.05 13.53 -10.50
N ASN A 124 25.16 14.34 -9.95
CA ASN A 124 24.72 15.60 -10.56
C ASN A 124 25.34 16.73 -9.76
#